data_AF-A0A4R9Q7V3-F1
#
_entry.id   AF-A0A4R9Q7V3-F1
#
_cell.length_a   1.000
_cell.length_b   1.000
_cell.length_c   1.000
_cell.angle_alpha   90.00
_cell.angle_beta   90.00
_cell.angle_gamma   90.00
#
_symmetry.space_group_name_H-M   'P 1'
#
loop_
_entity.id
_entity.type
_entity.pdbx_description
1 polymer ?
#
loop_
_entity_poly.entity_id
_entity_poly.type
_entity_poly.pdbx_seq_one_letter_code
_entity_poly.pdbx_strand_id
1 'polypeptide(L)'
;MDQKTYTAVVAMLNAYPQTSGNPDLTMATFEMATSGLSSQAVIEAAQRFTMGDVQGQSKTFAPSVAEFVTEARQRQEYINIKARPALPPPRYFPGQLAPFQVRQQKRLAENAHLPILYENKTYDEWRRLSMEKKLPTGATWCSLGIIYGPPKEQTIIKGGTE
;
A
#
# COMPACT_ATOMS: atom_id res chain seq x y z
N MET A 1 20.12 -31.03 14.51
CA MET A 1 18.76 -30.72 14.04
C MET A 1 17.78 -31.12 15.14
N ASP A 2 16.67 -30.41 15.34
CA ASP A 2 15.64 -30.82 16.32
C ASP A 2 14.86 -32.06 15.81
N GLN A 3 14.37 -32.91 16.71
CA GLN A 3 13.66 -34.15 16.38
C GLN A 3 12.45 -33.90 15.48
N LYS A 4 11.69 -32.82 15.73
CA LYS A 4 10.53 -32.45 14.91
C LYS A 4 10.93 -32.08 13.49
N THR A 5 12.03 -31.34 13.33
CA THR A 5 12.57 -30.96 12.03
C THR A 5 13.04 -32.20 11.28
N TYR A 6 13.74 -33.11 11.95
CA TYR A 6 14.17 -34.37 11.37
C TYR A 6 12.97 -35.17 10.84
N THR A 7 11.94 -35.38 11.66
CA THR A 7 10.73 -36.09 11.25
C THR A 7 10.02 -35.43 10.07
N ALA A 8 9.98 -34.10 10.00
CA ALA A 8 9.37 -33.37 8.88
C ALA A 8 10.10 -33.61 7.56
N VAL A 9 11.45 -33.57 7.56
CA VAL A 9 12.23 -33.83 6.35
C VAL A 9 12.12 -35.32 5.96
N VAL A 10 12.08 -36.25 6.94
CA VAL A 10 11.86 -37.68 6.65
C VAL A 10 10.50 -37.88 5.99
N ALA A 11 9.45 -37.27 6.54
CA ALA A 11 8.10 -37.35 5.99
C ALA A 11 8.02 -36.81 4.56
N MET A 12 8.70 -35.69 4.29
CA MET A 12 8.83 -35.13 2.95
C MET A 12 9.53 -36.11 1.99
N LEU A 13 10.68 -36.67 2.37
CA LEU A 13 11.40 -37.61 1.51
C LEU A 13 10.60 -38.89 1.23
N ASN A 14 9.81 -39.35 2.19
CA ASN A 14 8.89 -40.48 2.02
C ASN A 14 7.67 -40.17 1.14
N ALA A 15 7.36 -38.90 0.87
CA ALA A 15 6.30 -38.52 -0.06
C ALA A 15 6.68 -38.76 -1.53
N TYR A 16 7.96 -39.02 -1.81
CA TYR A 16 8.47 -39.29 -3.15
C TYR A 16 8.83 -40.77 -3.32
N PRO A 17 8.82 -41.29 -4.57
CA PRO A 17 9.34 -42.62 -4.86
C PRO A 17 10.78 -42.76 -4.34
N GLN A 18 11.01 -43.78 -3.51
CA GLN A 18 12.31 -44.00 -2.89
C GLN A 18 13.36 -44.31 -3.95
N THR A 19 14.44 -43.54 -3.94
CA THR A 19 15.60 -43.76 -4.79
C THR A 19 16.60 -44.65 -4.06
N SER A 20 17.34 -45.48 -4.81
CA SER A 20 18.39 -46.33 -4.24
C SER A 20 19.57 -45.45 -3.79
N GLY A 21 19.59 -45.07 -2.52
CA GLY A 21 20.64 -44.26 -1.91
C GLY A 21 20.77 -44.53 -0.42
N ASN A 22 21.82 -43.97 0.21
CA ASN A 22 22.01 -44.06 1.64
C ASN A 22 21.17 -42.98 2.34
N PRO A 23 20.11 -43.33 3.10
CA PRO A 23 19.21 -42.37 3.72
C PRO A 23 19.90 -41.55 4.82
N ASP A 24 20.86 -42.14 5.54
CA ASP A 24 21.59 -41.48 6.63
C ASP A 24 22.49 -40.38 6.08
N LEU A 25 23.21 -40.66 4.98
CA LEU A 25 24.02 -39.64 4.30
C LEU A 25 23.15 -38.54 3.71
N THR A 26 21.99 -38.91 3.15
CA THR A 26 21.04 -37.93 2.61
C THR A 26 20.60 -37.00 3.74
N MET A 27 20.20 -37.53 4.89
CA MET A 27 19.81 -36.68 6.02
C MET A 27 20.93 -35.83 6.60
N ALA A 28 22.14 -36.38 6.71
CA ALA A 28 23.30 -35.61 7.16
C ALA A 28 23.57 -34.39 6.24
N THR A 29 23.36 -34.54 4.92
CA THR A 29 23.52 -33.41 3.99
C THR A 29 22.44 -32.34 4.17
N PHE A 30 21.17 -32.73 4.36
CA PHE A 30 20.09 -31.78 4.65
C PHE A 30 20.33 -31.04 5.98
N GLU A 31 20.76 -31.75 7.01
CA GLU A 31 21.09 -31.16 8.31
C GLU A 31 22.23 -30.15 8.21
N MET A 32 23.32 -30.52 7.54
CA MET A 32 24.46 -29.63 7.34
C MET A 32 24.08 -28.40 6.51
N ALA A 33 23.34 -28.59 5.42
CA ALA A 33 22.98 -27.51 4.51
C ALA A 33 21.92 -26.54 5.06
N THR A 34 21.12 -26.98 6.04
CA THR A 34 20.14 -26.13 6.75
C THR A 34 20.68 -25.57 8.07
N SER A 35 21.95 -25.82 8.38
CA SER A 35 22.59 -25.22 9.56
C SER A 35 22.51 -23.69 9.51
N GLY A 36 21.99 -23.09 10.58
CA GLY A 36 21.77 -21.65 10.68
C GLY A 36 20.36 -21.16 10.31
N LEU A 37 19.48 -22.04 9.83
CA LEU A 37 18.05 -21.73 9.67
C LEU A 37 17.26 -22.14 10.91
N SER A 38 16.14 -21.47 11.17
CA SER A 38 15.24 -21.87 12.25
C SER A 38 14.56 -23.21 11.95
N SER A 39 14.33 -24.01 12.99
CA SER A 39 13.58 -25.27 12.88
C SER A 39 12.21 -25.10 12.21
N GLN A 40 11.54 -23.97 12.47
CA GLN A 40 10.24 -23.66 11.87
C GLN A 40 10.34 -23.47 10.35
N ALA A 41 11.34 -22.72 9.87
CA ALA A 41 11.53 -22.50 8.44
C ALA A 41 11.76 -23.81 7.67
N VAL A 42 12.52 -24.74 8.25
CA VAL A 42 12.80 -26.06 7.67
C VAL A 42 11.55 -26.95 7.66
N ILE A 43 10.76 -26.93 8.74
CA ILE A 43 9.49 -27.67 8.83
C ILE A 43 8.49 -27.16 7.79
N GLU A 44 8.32 -25.83 7.69
CA GLU A 44 7.41 -25.22 6.71
C GLU A 44 7.85 -25.53 5.27
N ALA A 45 9.16 -25.48 4.97
CA ALA A 45 9.67 -25.86 3.67
C ALA A 45 9.37 -27.34 3.33
N ALA A 46 9.61 -28.25 4.27
CA ALA A 46 9.31 -29.68 4.08
C ALA A 46 7.82 -29.95 3.82
N GLN A 47 6.94 -29.25 4.55
CA GLN A 47 5.49 -29.34 4.34
C GLN A 47 5.10 -28.83 2.94
N ARG A 48 5.65 -27.70 2.49
CA ARG A 48 5.33 -27.13 1.18
C ARG A 48 5.72 -28.05 0.02
N PHE A 49 6.91 -28.69 0.09
CA PHE A 49 7.30 -29.68 -0.92
C PHE A 49 6.35 -30.88 -0.92
N THR A 50 5.98 -31.37 0.27
CA THR A 50 5.03 -32.48 0.43
C THR A 50 3.65 -32.15 -0.15
N MET A 51 3.18 -30.91 0.03
CA MET A 51 1.87 -30.45 -0.46
C MET A 51 1.86 -30.06 -1.94
N GLY A 52 3.04 -29.88 -2.55
CA GLY A 52 3.13 -29.42 -3.94
C GLY A 52 3.05 -27.89 -4.11
N ASP A 53 3.30 -27.14 -3.04
CA ASP A 53 3.10 -25.67 -2.98
C ASP A 53 4.34 -24.87 -3.37
N VAL A 54 5.47 -25.54 -3.70
CA VAL A 54 6.69 -24.87 -4.16
C VAL A 54 6.62 -24.67 -5.67
N GLN A 55 6.78 -23.43 -6.10
CA GLN A 55 6.68 -23.08 -7.52
C GLN A 55 7.81 -23.76 -8.31
N GLY A 56 7.46 -24.44 -9.40
CA GLY A 56 8.43 -25.10 -10.26
C GLY A 56 8.98 -26.42 -9.71
N GLN A 57 8.48 -26.91 -8.57
CA GLN A 57 8.94 -28.19 -8.04
C GLN A 57 8.53 -29.36 -8.94
N SER A 58 9.34 -30.41 -8.92
CA SER A 58 8.92 -31.72 -9.40
C SER A 58 7.89 -32.35 -8.45
N LYS A 59 6.84 -32.94 -9.01
CA LYS A 59 5.87 -33.76 -8.26
C LYS A 59 6.25 -35.24 -8.23
N THR A 60 7.21 -35.64 -9.06
CA THR A 60 7.61 -37.04 -9.25
C THR A 60 8.96 -37.36 -8.62
N PHE A 61 9.81 -36.35 -8.42
CA PHE A 61 11.15 -36.51 -7.88
C PHE A 61 11.31 -35.65 -6.63
N ALA A 62 12.04 -36.18 -5.66
CA ALA A 62 12.41 -35.45 -4.45
C ALA A 62 13.21 -34.18 -4.81
N PRO A 63 13.05 -33.09 -4.06
CA PRO A 63 13.82 -31.87 -4.30
C PRO A 63 15.31 -32.12 -4.05
N SER A 64 16.15 -31.45 -4.83
CA SER A 64 17.56 -31.37 -4.52
C SER A 64 17.79 -30.60 -3.20
N VAL A 65 18.91 -30.87 -2.53
CA VAL A 65 19.28 -30.15 -1.30
C VAL A 65 19.34 -28.63 -1.54
N ALA A 66 19.79 -28.20 -2.73
CA ALA A 66 19.85 -26.80 -3.10
C ALA A 66 18.47 -26.14 -3.24
N GLU A 67 17.52 -26.81 -3.90
CA GLU A 67 16.13 -26.33 -4.01
C GLU A 67 15.48 -26.23 -2.63
N PHE A 68 15.69 -27.26 -1.80
CA PHE A 68 15.15 -27.29 -0.45
C PHE A 68 15.70 -26.15 0.43
N VAL A 69 17.02 -25.94 0.42
CA VAL A 69 17.65 -24.84 1.18
C VAL A 69 17.17 -23.48 0.69
N THR A 70 16.93 -23.32 -0.61
CA THR A 70 16.42 -22.08 -1.18
C THR A 70 15.02 -21.78 -0.65
N GLU A 71 14.12 -22.76 -0.65
CA GLU A 71 12.78 -22.61 -0.08
C GLU A 71 12.83 -22.36 1.44
N ALA A 72 13.67 -23.08 2.18
CA ALA A 72 13.83 -22.89 3.61
C ALA A 72 14.35 -21.47 3.96
N ARG A 73 15.24 -20.90 3.13
CA ARG A 73 15.66 -19.49 3.28
C ARG A 73 14.51 -18.52 3.01
N GLN A 74 13.69 -18.76 2.00
CA GLN A 74 12.51 -17.93 1.73
C GLN A 74 11.50 -18.00 2.89
N ARG A 75 11.30 -19.17 3.49
CA ARG A 75 10.46 -19.32 4.70
C ARG A 75 11.04 -18.57 5.88
N GLN A 76 12.36 -18.66 6.10
CA GLN A 76 13.03 -17.89 7.15
C GLN A 76 12.83 -16.38 6.97
N GLU A 77 12.95 -15.88 5.75
CA GLU A 77 12.69 -14.47 5.44
C GLU A 77 11.24 -14.08 5.73
N TYR A 78 10.27 -14.90 5.32
CA TYR A 78 8.86 -14.67 5.61
C TYR A 78 8.57 -14.64 7.12
N ILE A 79 9.13 -15.58 7.88
CA ILE A 79 9.01 -15.61 9.34
C ILE A 79 9.60 -14.34 9.94
N ASN A 80 10.79 -13.93 9.48
CA ASN A 80 11.44 -12.71 9.94
C ASN A 80 10.58 -11.48 9.66
N ILE A 81 9.98 -11.37 8.46
CA ILE A 81 9.08 -10.28 8.08
C ILE A 81 7.85 -10.24 9.01
N LYS A 82 7.24 -11.40 9.25
CA LYS A 82 6.06 -11.52 10.12
C LYS A 82 6.36 -11.17 11.57
N ALA A 83 7.59 -11.43 12.02
CA ALA A 83 8.04 -11.09 13.36
C ALA A 83 8.45 -9.60 13.52
N ARG A 84 8.51 -8.82 12.42
CA ARG A 84 8.86 -7.40 12.52
C ARG A 84 7.78 -6.65 13.30
N PRO A 85 8.14 -5.78 14.25
CA PRO A 85 7.18 -4.96 14.96
C PRO A 85 6.42 -4.06 13.97
N ALA A 86 5.13 -3.88 14.21
CA ALA A 86 4.32 -2.98 13.42
C ALA A 86 4.89 -1.56 13.48
N LEU A 87 4.89 -0.86 12.33
CA LEU A 87 5.26 0.55 12.29
C LEU A 87 4.31 1.35 13.18
N PRO A 88 4.82 2.35 13.92
CA PRO A 88 3.94 3.23 14.68
C PRO A 88 2.96 3.93 13.72
N PRO A 89 1.72 4.19 14.16
CA PRO A 89 0.79 4.95 13.35
C PRO A 89 1.42 6.31 13.00
N PRO A 90 1.19 6.83 11.79
CA PRO A 90 1.70 8.14 11.43
C PRO A 90 1.22 9.17 12.46
N ARG A 91 2.17 9.87 13.10
CA ARG A 91 1.85 10.97 14.01
C ARG A 91 1.31 12.13 13.18
N TYR A 92 -0.01 12.27 13.18
CA TYR A 92 -0.64 13.49 12.68
C TYR A 92 -0.36 14.61 13.68
N PHE A 93 0.37 15.65 13.26
CA PHE A 93 0.39 16.91 13.98
C PHE A 93 -0.87 17.66 13.57
N PRO A 94 -1.92 17.74 14.40
CA PRO A 94 -2.93 18.75 14.16
C PRO A 94 -2.20 20.09 14.25
N GLY A 95 -2.10 20.81 13.12
CA GLY A 95 -1.91 22.25 13.21
C GLY A 95 -3.05 22.85 14.05
N GLN A 96 -2.97 24.14 14.38
CA GLN A 96 -4.05 24.81 15.13
C GLN A 96 -5.42 24.71 14.44
N LEU A 97 -5.44 24.33 13.15
CA LEU A 97 -6.62 24.25 12.31
C LEU A 97 -6.89 22.81 11.88
N ALA A 98 -8.14 22.39 12.00
CA ALA A 98 -8.63 21.14 11.45
C ALA A 98 -8.47 21.11 9.91
N PRO A 99 -8.38 19.93 9.27
CA PRO A 99 -8.18 19.82 7.82
C PRO A 99 -9.17 20.63 6.96
N PHE A 100 -10.43 20.70 7.38
CA PHE A 100 -11.46 21.46 6.68
C PHE A 100 -11.24 22.98 6.80
N GLN A 101 -10.71 23.44 7.93
CA GLN A 101 -10.35 24.84 8.14
C GLN A 101 -9.13 25.24 7.30
N VAL A 102 -8.13 24.35 7.19
CA VAL A 102 -6.99 24.54 6.27
C VAL A 102 -7.47 24.66 4.82
N ARG A 103 -8.39 23.79 4.39
CA ARG A 103 -8.99 23.87 3.05
C ARG A 103 -9.79 25.16 2.83
N GLN A 104 -10.53 25.61 3.85
CA GLN A 104 -11.29 26.86 3.82
C GLN A 104 -10.37 28.07 3.69
N GLN A 105 -9.32 28.16 4.52
CA GLN A 105 -8.33 29.24 4.45
C GLN A 105 -7.59 29.24 3.12
N LYS A 106 -7.21 28.07 2.59
CA LYS A 106 -6.58 27.96 1.28
C LYS A 106 -7.47 28.54 0.18
N ARG A 107 -8.77 28.20 0.16
CA ARG A 107 -9.73 28.74 -0.82
C ARG A 107 -9.95 30.24 -0.69
N LEU A 108 -9.96 30.77 0.53
CA LEU A 108 -10.04 32.21 0.76
C LEU A 108 -8.77 32.90 0.25
N ALA A 109 -7.59 32.37 0.56
CA ALA A 109 -6.31 32.92 0.13
C ALA A 109 -6.15 32.91 -1.41
N GLU A 110 -6.55 31.81 -2.07
CA GLU A 110 -6.53 31.69 -3.54
C GLU A 110 -7.36 32.79 -4.22
N ASN A 111 -8.52 33.16 -3.65
CA ASN A 111 -9.43 34.16 -4.23
C ASN A 111 -9.31 35.56 -3.61
N ALA A 112 -8.35 35.78 -2.70
CA ALA A 112 -8.19 37.05 -1.98
C ALA A 112 -7.89 38.26 -2.88
N HIS A 113 -7.42 38.02 -4.11
CA HIS A 113 -7.14 39.04 -5.11
C HIS A 113 -8.39 39.52 -5.86
N LEU A 114 -9.53 38.83 -5.72
CA LEU A 114 -10.78 39.13 -6.42
C LEU A 114 -11.73 39.97 -5.55
N PRO A 115 -12.52 40.89 -6.15
CA PRO A 115 -13.52 41.64 -5.41
C PRO A 115 -14.66 40.72 -4.94
N ILE A 116 -15.10 40.87 -3.70
CA ILE A 116 -16.28 40.16 -3.17
C ILE A 116 -17.54 40.89 -3.64
N LEU A 117 -18.43 40.19 -4.34
CA LEU A 117 -19.70 40.75 -4.82
C LEU A 117 -20.85 40.46 -3.84
N TYR A 118 -20.92 39.22 -3.37
CA TYR A 118 -21.95 38.76 -2.44
C TYR A 118 -21.37 37.74 -1.46
N GLU A 119 -21.84 37.79 -0.22
CA GLU A 119 -21.50 36.85 0.85
C GLU A 119 -22.74 36.04 1.27
N ASN A 120 -22.49 34.87 1.87
CA ASN A 120 -23.52 33.96 2.41
C ASN A 120 -24.60 33.55 1.40
N LYS A 121 -24.21 33.32 0.14
CA LYS A 121 -25.12 32.85 -0.92
C LYS A 121 -24.99 31.36 -1.19
N THR A 122 -26.12 30.68 -1.26
CA THR A 122 -26.15 29.27 -1.64
C THR A 122 -25.80 29.11 -3.13
N TYR A 123 -25.44 27.89 -3.53
CA TYR A 123 -25.14 27.59 -4.92
C TYR A 123 -26.34 27.86 -5.84
N ASP A 124 -27.56 27.56 -5.37
CA ASP A 124 -28.78 27.77 -6.15
C ASP A 124 -29.08 29.26 -6.36
N GLU A 125 -28.83 30.09 -5.33
CA GLU A 125 -28.93 31.54 -5.45
C GLU A 125 -27.91 32.10 -6.46
N TRP A 126 -26.67 31.61 -6.43
CA TRP A 126 -25.65 32.00 -7.42
C TRP A 126 -26.07 31.61 -8.84
N ARG A 127 -26.56 30.38 -9.03
CA ARG A 127 -27.04 29.89 -10.33
C ARG A 127 -28.17 30.76 -10.86
N ARG A 128 -29.13 31.14 -9.99
CA ARG A 128 -30.21 32.07 -10.34
C ARG A 128 -29.68 33.45 -10.74
N LEU A 129 -28.78 34.05 -9.96
CA LEU A 129 -28.16 35.35 -10.26
C LEU A 129 -27.38 35.34 -11.58
N SER A 130 -26.72 34.22 -11.90
CA SER A 130 -26.04 34.02 -13.17
C SER A 130 -27.01 33.95 -14.34
N MET A 131 -28.15 33.25 -14.20
CA MET A 131 -29.19 33.18 -15.24
C MET A 131 -29.87 34.53 -15.48
N GLU A 132 -30.09 35.29 -14.41
CA GLU A 132 -30.65 36.66 -14.46
C GLU A 132 -29.65 37.71 -15.00
N LYS A 133 -28.41 37.30 -15.37
CA LYS A 133 -27.33 38.18 -15.86
C LYS A 133 -26.98 39.34 -14.92
N LYS A 134 -27.24 39.17 -13.61
CA LYS A 134 -26.88 40.15 -12.57
C LYS A 134 -25.42 40.07 -12.14
N LEU A 135 -24.72 39.00 -12.53
CA LEU A 135 -23.31 38.80 -12.25
C LEU A 135 -22.44 39.25 -13.45
N PRO A 136 -21.29 39.91 -13.20
CA PRO A 136 -20.36 40.26 -14.26
C PRO A 136 -19.76 39.00 -14.90
N THR A 137 -19.39 39.10 -16.17
CA THR A 137 -18.74 37.99 -16.89
C THR A 137 -17.38 37.68 -16.24
N GLY A 138 -17.16 36.42 -15.86
CA GLY A 138 -15.97 35.99 -15.12
C GLY A 138 -16.13 35.91 -13.59
N ALA A 139 -17.34 36.12 -13.06
CA ALA A 139 -17.61 35.88 -11.63
C ALA A 139 -17.50 34.39 -11.28
N THR A 140 -16.90 34.07 -10.13
CA THR A 140 -16.66 32.71 -9.65
C THR A 140 -17.34 32.48 -8.31
N TRP A 141 -17.97 31.32 -8.14
CA TRP A 141 -18.56 30.92 -6.87
C TRP A 141 -17.56 30.08 -6.06
N CYS A 142 -17.36 30.46 -4.81
CA CYS A 142 -16.60 29.68 -3.85
C CYS A 142 -17.57 28.93 -2.93
N SER A 143 -17.25 27.68 -2.61
CA SER A 143 -18.08 26.80 -1.77
C SER A 143 -18.31 27.29 -0.34
N LEU A 144 -17.70 28.42 0.03
CA LEU A 144 -17.90 29.13 1.29
C LEU A 144 -19.10 30.08 1.24
N GLY A 145 -19.87 30.05 0.15
CA GLY A 145 -21.00 30.93 -0.08
C GLY A 145 -20.60 32.35 -0.47
N ILE A 146 -19.38 32.53 -0.99
CA ILE A 146 -18.85 33.83 -1.43
C ILE A 146 -18.81 33.83 -2.95
N ILE A 147 -19.37 34.88 -3.56
CA ILE A 147 -19.32 35.12 -5.01
C ILE A 147 -18.27 36.19 -5.26
N TYR A 148 -17.19 35.80 -5.94
CA TYR A 148 -16.11 36.71 -6.34
C TYR A 148 -16.38 37.27 -7.74
N GLY A 149 -16.03 38.52 -7.97
CA GLY A 149 -16.07 39.18 -9.26
C GLY A 149 -14.77 38.99 -10.05
N PRO A 150 -14.74 39.39 -11.33
CA PRO A 150 -13.53 39.32 -12.15
C PRO A 150 -12.43 40.27 -11.63
N PRO A 151 -11.16 40.04 -12.00
CA PRO A 151 -10.06 40.94 -11.68
C PRO A 151 -10.37 42.38 -12.13
N LYS A 152 -10.03 43.37 -11.30
CA LYS A 152 -10.36 44.80 -11.53
C LYS A 152 -9.87 45.35 -12.88
N GLU A 153 -8.82 44.76 -13.45
CA GLU A 153 -8.26 45.14 -14.75
C GLU A 153 -9.22 44.85 -15.92
N GLN A 154 -10.12 43.86 -15.79
CA GLN A 154 -11.06 43.49 -16.86
C GLN A 154 -12.32 44.35 -16.90
N THR A 155 -12.65 45.04 -15.81
CA THR A 155 -13.85 45.91 -15.72
C THR A 155 -13.71 47.20 -16.52
N ILE A 156 -12.50 47.63 -16.87
CA ILE A 156 -12.25 48.90 -17.56
C ILE A 156 -12.52 48.79 -19.07
N ILE A 157 -12.48 47.58 -19.65
CA ILE A 157 -12.46 47.39 -21.11
C ILE A 157 -13.87 47.29 -21.73
N LYS A 158 -14.95 47.22 -20.93
CA LYS A 158 -16.34 47.09 -21.44
C LYS A 158 -17.26 48.29 -21.17
N GLY A 159 -16.70 49.44 -20.77
CA GLY A 159 -17.45 50.64 -20.40
C GLY A 159 -17.30 51.83 -21.34
N GLY A 160 -16.90 51.64 -22.60
CA GLY A 160 -16.72 52.74 -23.55
C GLY A 160 -16.87 52.30 -25.00
N THR A 161 -18.08 52.47 -25.52
CA THR A 161 -18.38 53.07 -26.83
C THR A 161 -19.88 53.31 -26.88
N GLU A 162 -20.22 54.55 -27.25
CA GLU A 162 -21.55 55.06 -27.60
C GLU A 162 -22.27 54.22 -28.66
#